data_AF-A0A482XIU6-F1
#
_entry.id   AF-A0A482XIU6-F1
#
_cell.length_a   1.000
_cell.length_b   1.000
_cell.length_c   1.000
_cell.angle_alpha   90.00
_cell.angle_beta   90.00
_cell.angle_gamma   90.00
#
_symmetry.space_group_name_H-M   'P 1'
#
loop_
_entity.id
_entity.type
_entity.pdbx_description
1 polymer ?
#
loop_
_entity_poly.entity_id
_entity_poly.type
_entity_poly.pdbx_seq_one_letter_code
_entity_poly.pdbx_strand_id
1 'polypeptide(L)'
;YVKIALIPKNARNIIVQELGNTLNYIGIGSAAKNKFYLNGDKAITLPGEYIIADSQALYEREKEKERIYILGPITDNIIVY
;
A
#
# COMPACT_ATOMS: atom_id res chain seq x y z
N TYR A 1 -0.92 -8.68 10.12
CA TYR A 1 -1.49 -8.17 8.85
C TYR A 1 -2.75 -8.94 8.53
N VAL A 2 -3.84 -8.25 8.23
CA VAL A 2 -5.14 -8.84 7.87
C VAL A 2 -5.40 -8.51 6.41
N LYS A 3 -5.68 -9.50 5.55
CA LYS A 3 -5.94 -9.21 4.12
C LYS A 3 -7.29 -8.50 3.97
N ILE A 4 -7.29 -7.32 3.37
CA ILE A 4 -8.50 -6.53 3.13
C ILE A 4 -8.94 -6.63 1.67
N ALA A 5 -7.99 -6.54 0.73
CA ALA A 5 -8.29 -6.58 -0.70
C ALA A 5 -7.12 -7.13 -1.52
N LEU A 6 -7.44 -7.77 -2.65
CA LEU A 6 -6.48 -8.10 -3.70
C LEU A 6 -6.70 -7.15 -4.88
N ILE A 7 -5.65 -6.45 -5.30
CA ILE A 7 -5.68 -5.56 -6.46
C ILE A 7 -4.96 -6.27 -7.61
N PRO A 8 -5.64 -6.51 -8.74
CA PRO A 8 -5.05 -7.27 -9.85
C PRO A 8 -4.01 -6.46 -10.61
N LYS A 9 -3.05 -7.16 -11.23
CA LYS A 9 -2.07 -6.59 -12.16
C LYS A 9 -2.77 -5.75 -13.23
N ASN A 10 -2.06 -4.75 -13.74
CA ASN A 10 -2.56 -3.71 -14.66
C ASN A 10 -3.56 -2.71 -14.08
N ALA A 11 -3.97 -2.83 -12.80
CA ALA A 11 -4.77 -1.80 -12.14
C ALA A 11 -4.01 -0.46 -12.11
N ARG A 12 -4.76 0.64 -12.24
CA ARG A 12 -4.27 2.03 -12.30
C ARG A 12 -5.09 2.92 -11.37
N ASN A 13 -4.54 4.06 -10.99
CA ASN A 13 -5.20 5.08 -10.17
C ASN A 13 -5.81 4.49 -8.89
N ILE A 14 -5.02 3.70 -8.15
CA ILE A 14 -5.48 3.01 -6.95
C ILE A 14 -5.33 3.97 -5.76
N ILE A 15 -6.40 4.16 -5.01
CA ILE A 15 -6.40 4.92 -3.75
C ILE A 15 -6.82 3.98 -2.64
N VAL A 16 -5.99 3.85 -1.60
CA VAL A 16 -6.36 3.19 -0.35
C VAL A 16 -6.25 4.23 0.75
N GLN A 17 -7.31 4.38 1.55
CA GLN A 17 -7.37 5.38 2.59
C GLN A 17 -8.14 4.84 3.79
N GLU A 18 -7.63 5.11 4.98
CA GLU A 18 -8.40 4.93 6.21
C GLU A 18 -9.48 6.01 6.32
N LEU A 19 -10.67 5.63 6.81
CA LEU A 19 -11.79 6.57 6.92
C LEU A 19 -11.70 7.45 8.19
N GLY A 20 -11.04 6.96 9.23
CA GLY A 20 -10.81 7.68 10.49
C GLY A 20 -9.40 7.46 11.00
N ASN A 21 -9.06 8.10 12.12
CA ASN A 21 -7.78 7.88 12.81
C ASN A 21 -7.78 6.49 13.43
N THR A 22 -6.71 5.73 13.19
CA THR A 22 -6.54 4.41 13.80
C THR A 22 -5.11 4.18 14.25
N LEU A 23 -4.91 3.20 15.13
CA LEU A 23 -3.58 2.73 15.51
C LEU A 23 -3.04 1.64 14.54
N ASN A 24 -3.79 1.36 13.46
CA ASN A 24 -3.35 0.45 12.41
C ASN A 24 -2.51 1.19 11.38
N TYR A 25 -1.91 0.39 10.50
CA TYR A 25 -1.07 0.88 9.42
C TYR A 25 -1.41 0.11 8.16
N ILE A 26 -1.63 0.81 7.05
CA ILE A 26 -1.84 0.24 5.72
C ILE A 26 -0.58 -0.52 5.33
N GLY A 27 -0.73 -1.81 5.06
CA GLY A 27 0.34 -2.64 4.50
C GLY A 27 0.08 -2.92 3.03
N ILE A 28 1.12 -2.88 2.20
CA ILE A 28 1.03 -3.31 0.80
C ILE A 28 2.06 -4.41 0.54
N GLY A 29 1.60 -5.60 0.18
CA GLY A 29 2.45 -6.74 -0.13
C GLY A 29 2.22 -7.30 -1.53
N SER A 30 3.21 -8.04 -2.04
CA SER A 30 3.05 -8.79 -3.29
C SER A 30 2.18 -10.03 -3.05
N ALA A 31 1.29 -10.34 -3.99
CA ALA A 31 0.54 -11.59 -3.96
C ALA A 31 1.36 -12.79 -4.50
N ALA A 32 2.39 -12.51 -5.30
CA ALA A 32 3.21 -13.54 -5.96
C ALA A 32 4.56 -13.75 -5.27
N LYS A 33 5.12 -12.70 -4.68
CA LYS A 33 6.44 -12.69 -4.02
C LYS A 33 6.23 -12.59 -2.51
N ASN A 34 7.10 -13.23 -1.71
CA ASN A 34 7.10 -13.04 -0.26
C ASN A 34 7.79 -11.71 0.12
N LYS A 35 7.20 -10.58 -0.29
CA LYS A 35 7.75 -9.23 -0.11
C LYS A 35 6.65 -8.23 0.23
N PHE A 36 6.96 -7.33 1.18
CA PHE A 36 6.20 -6.10 1.41
C PHE A 36 6.82 -4.92 0.66
N TYR A 37 5.98 -4.08 0.08
CA TYR A 37 6.37 -2.81 -0.53
C TYR A 37 6.16 -1.65 0.46
N LEU A 38 5.14 -1.73 1.32
CA LEU A 38 4.84 -0.72 2.34
C LEU A 38 4.50 -1.40 3.67
N ASN A 39 5.01 -0.83 4.78
CA ASN A 39 4.73 -1.21 6.17
C ASN A 39 4.76 -2.73 6.43
N GLY A 40 5.83 -3.41 6.01
CA GLY A 40 6.11 -4.82 6.28
C GLY A 40 6.88 -5.05 7.59
N ASP A 41 6.98 -6.31 8.01
CA ASP A 41 7.83 -6.74 9.14
C ASP A 41 7.63 -5.98 10.47
N LYS A 42 6.41 -5.46 10.70
CA LYS A 42 6.05 -4.61 11.85
C LYS A 42 6.85 -3.31 11.93
N ALA A 43 7.44 -2.85 10.83
CA ALA A 43 8.13 -1.59 10.72
C ALA A 43 7.28 -0.57 9.95
N ILE A 44 7.19 0.64 10.48
CA ILE A 44 6.45 1.75 9.86
C ILE A 44 7.41 2.52 8.94
N THR A 45 6.96 2.83 7.74
CA THR A 45 7.66 3.68 6.79
C THR A 45 7.28 5.15 6.97
N LEU A 46 8.19 6.07 6.63
CA LEU A 46 7.90 7.50 6.68
C LEU A 46 7.02 7.92 5.49
N PRO A 47 6.23 9.01 5.58
CA PRO A 47 5.54 9.57 4.43
C PRO A 47 6.51 9.89 3.29
N GLY A 48 6.12 9.61 2.06
CA GLY A 48 6.97 9.83 0.90
C GLY A 48 6.59 9.01 -0.33
N GLU A 49 7.46 9.04 -1.32
CA GLU A 49 7.31 8.30 -2.57
C GLU A 49 7.93 6.90 -2.48
N TYR A 50 7.22 5.92 -3.02
CA TYR A 50 7.60 4.50 -3.02
C TYR A 50 7.33 3.86 -4.37
N ILE A 51 7.96 2.71 -4.61
CA ILE A 51 7.67 1.87 -5.77
C ILE A 51 6.91 0.62 -5.32
N ILE A 52 5.70 0.46 -5.82
CA ILE A 52 4.82 -0.69 -5.56
C ILE A 52 4.56 -1.41 -6.86
N ALA A 53 5.03 -2.65 -6.96
CA ALA A 53 4.90 -3.48 -8.17
C ALA A 53 5.24 -2.69 -9.45
N ASP A 54 6.44 -2.11 -9.45
CA ASP A 54 7.04 -1.28 -10.51
C ASP A 54 6.26 0.00 -10.86
N SER A 55 5.36 0.45 -9.98
CA SER A 55 4.63 1.71 -10.14
C SER A 55 4.94 2.70 -9.02
N GLN A 56 5.03 3.98 -9.39
CA GLN A 56 5.15 5.08 -8.43
C GLN A 56 3.91 5.18 -7.55
N ALA A 57 4.16 5.35 -6.26
CA ALA A 57 3.15 5.52 -5.24
C ALA A 57 3.53 6.65 -4.28
N LEU A 58 2.54 7.37 -3.78
CA LEU A 58 2.68 8.35 -2.72
C LEU A 58 1.98 7.84 -1.47
N TYR A 59 2.72 7.68 -0.39
CA TYR A 59 2.18 7.33 0.92
C TYR A 59 2.20 8.56 1.83
N GLU A 60 1.04 8.90 2.36
CA GLU A 60 0.80 10.05 3.20
C GLU A 60 0.26 9.60 4.55
N ARG A 61 0.68 10.30 5.59
CA ARG A 61 0.15 10.13 6.94
C ARG A 61 -0.06 11.49 7.58
N GLU A 62 -1.31 11.82 7.81
CA GLU A 62 -1.71 13.02 8.54
C GLU A 62 -2.27 12.59 9.91
N LYS A 63 -1.56 12.95 10.99
CA LYS A 63 -1.81 12.41 12.34
C LYS A 63 -1.76 10.87 12.34
N GLU A 64 -2.90 10.22 12.53
CA GLU A 64 -3.08 8.77 12.57
C GLU A 64 -3.94 8.26 11.40
N LYS A 65 -4.10 9.08 10.36
CA LYS A 65 -4.88 8.74 9.17
C LYS A 65 -3.96 8.55 7.98
N GLU A 66 -4.03 7.37 7.40
CA GLU A 66 -3.16 6.99 6.29
C GLU A 66 -3.88 7.01 4.94
N ARG A 67 -3.10 7.34 3.91
CA ARG A 67 -3.51 7.26 2.52
C ARG A 67 -2.33 6.80 1.69
N ILE A 68 -2.61 5.95 0.71
CA ILE A 68 -1.67 5.64 -0.35
C ILE A 68 -2.34 5.80 -1.72
N TYR A 69 -1.64 6.46 -2.62
CA TYR A 69 -2.01 6.60 -4.02
C TYR A 69 -0.99 5.88 -4.89
N ILE A 70 -1.42 4.93 -5.70
CA ILE A 70 -0.56 4.16 -6.62
C ILE A 70 -1.03 4.48 -8.04
N LEU A 71 -0.14 5.07 -8.85
CA LEU A 71 -0.48 5.50 -10.22
C LEU A 71 -0.86 4.32 -11.12
N GLY A 72 -0.17 3.20 -10.99
CA GLY A 72 -0.22 2.07 -11.91
C GLY A 72 0.36 2.41 -13.30
N PRO A 73 0.25 1.48 -14.27
CA PRO A 73 -0.18 0.10 -14.07
C PRO A 73 0.79 -0.66 -13.17
N ILE A 74 0.25 -1.41 -12.20
CA ILE A 74 1.08 -2.33 -11.40
C ILE A 74 1.39 -3.60 -12.20
N THR A 75 2.62 -4.10 -12.12
CA THR A 75 3.10 -5.26 -12.91
C THR A 75 2.66 -6.60 -12.32
N ASP A 76 2.49 -6.65 -11.00
CA ASP A 76 2.09 -7.83 -10.24
C ASP A 76 0.81 -7.56 -9.44
N ASN A 77 0.07 -8.63 -9.10
CA ASN A 77 -1.02 -8.54 -8.14
C ASN A 77 -0.46 -8.10 -6.76
N ILE A 78 -1.14 -7.17 -6.11
CA ILE A 78 -0.81 -6.72 -4.75
C ILE A 78 -1.95 -7.04 -3.78
N ILE A 79 -1.60 -7.13 -2.51
CA ILE A 79 -2.54 -7.34 -1.41
C ILE A 79 -2.47 -6.14 -0.48
N VAL A 80 -3.63 -5.58 -0.18
CA VAL A 80 -3.82 -4.54 0.84
C VAL A 80 -4.07 -5.22 2.18
N TYR A 81 -3.33 -4.77 3.20
CA TYR A 81 -3.40 -5.25 4.57
C TYR A 81 -3.72 -4.14 5.56
#